data_AF-F0XZC1-F1
#
_entry.id   AF-F0XZC1-F1
#
_cell.length_a   1.000
_cell.length_b   1.000
_cell.length_c   1.000
_cell.angle_alpha   90.00
_cell.angle_beta   90.00
_cell.angle_gamma   90.00
#
_symmetry.space_group_name_H-M   'P 1'
#
loop_
_entity.id
_entity.type
_entity.pdbx_description
1 polymer ?
#
loop_
_entity_poly.entity_id
_entity_poly.type
_entity_poly.pdbx_seq_one_letter_code
_entity_poly.pdbx_strand_id
1 'polypeptide(L)' 'PRALSCNTCGGSFADKQAHRDHFKSEWHRHNLSLKLEHRPPVDERTFCEEVALAEA' A
#
# COMPACT_ATOMS: atom_id res chain seq x y z
N PRO A 1 16.61 -8.36 12.09
CA PRO A 1 16.39 -7.81 10.73
C PRO A 1 15.09 -7.00 10.68
N ARG A 2 15.18 -5.68 10.50
CA ARG A 2 14.00 -4.80 10.43
C ARG A 2 13.21 -5.16 9.18
N ALA A 3 12.05 -5.79 9.36
CA ALA A 3 11.11 -6.01 8.27
C ALA A 3 10.77 -4.64 7.66
N LEU A 4 11.05 -4.48 6.37
CA LEU A 4 10.66 -3.32 5.60
C LEU A 4 9.24 -3.58 5.14
N SER A 5 8.31 -3.57 6.09
CA SER A 5 6.91 -3.90 5.85
C SER A 5 6.03 -2.80 6.41
N CYS A 6 5.03 -2.39 5.63
CA CYS A 6 4.09 -1.38 6.09
C CYS A 6 2.98 -2.02 6.92
N ASN A 7 2.81 -1.59 8.17
CA ASN A 7 1.78 -2.15 9.05
C ASN A 7 0.36 -1.74 8.67
N THR A 8 0.20 -0.66 7.90
CA THR A 8 -1.10 -0.20 7.39
C THR A 8 -1.48 -0.90 6.09
N CYS A 9 -0.49 -1.22 5.25
CA CYS A 9 -0.72 -1.71 3.90
C CYS A 9 -0.38 -3.20 3.74
N GLY A 10 0.27 -3.85 4.70
CA GLY A 10 0.66 -5.27 4.63
C GLY A 10 1.79 -5.57 3.63
N GLY A 11 2.22 -4.59 2.83
CA GLY A 11 3.27 -4.74 1.83
C GLY A 11 4.62 -5.07 2.43
N SER A 12 5.29 -6.07 1.86
CA SER A 12 6.66 -6.45 2.19
C SER A 12 7.59 -5.94 1.11
N PHE A 13 8.54 -5.07 1.48
CA PHE A 13 9.46 -4.45 0.55
C PHE A 13 10.84 -5.09 0.64
N ALA A 14 11.48 -5.27 -0.52
CA ALA A 14 12.85 -5.79 -0.61
C ALA A 14 13.88 -4.76 -0.10
N ASP A 15 13.62 -3.46 -0.35
CA ASP A 15 14.59 -2.39 -0.13
C ASP A 15 14.04 -1.23 0.71
N LYS A 16 14.94 -0.57 1.45
CA LYS A 16 14.61 0.64 2.22
C LYS A 16 14.12 1.78 1.33
N GLN A 17 14.64 1.84 0.10
CA GLN A 17 14.23 2.81 -0.91
C GLN A 17 12.77 2.57 -1.30
N ALA A 18 12.42 1.34 -1.69
CA ALA A 18 11.05 0.95 -2.00
C ALA A 18 10.09 1.20 -0.82
N HIS A 19 10.49 0.89 0.41
CA HIS A 19 9.69 1.18 1.59
C HIS A 19 9.45 2.69 1.81
N ARG A 20 10.44 3.56 1.55
CA ARG A 20 10.25 5.02 1.62
C ARG A 20 9.39 5.54 0.49
N ASP A 21 9.58 5.01 -0.72
CA ASP A 21 8.82 5.43 -1.89
C ASP A 21 7.35 5.01 -1.74
N HIS A 22 7.08 3.85 -1.13
CA HIS A 22 5.73 3.41 -0.75
C HIS A 22 4.96 4.44 0.09
N PHE A 23 5.57 5.07 1.10
CA PHE A 23 4.90 6.10 1.91
C PHE A 23 4.43 7.31 1.07
N LYS A 24 5.03 7.50 -0.11
CA LYS A 24 4.64 8.56 -1.06
C LYS A 24 3.73 8.06 -2.17
N SER A 25 3.45 6.76 -2.25
CA SER A 25 2.59 6.16 -3.26
C SER A 25 1.11 6.35 -2.93
N GLU A 26 0.29 6.35 -3.99
CA GLU A 26 -1.17 6.44 -3.87
C GLU A 26 -1.75 5.26 -3.09
N TRP A 27 -1.17 4.07 -3.20
CA TRP A 27 -1.59 2.91 -2.41
C TRP A 27 -1.54 3.16 -0.89
N HIS A 28 -0.49 3.81 -0.40
CA HIS A 28 -0.37 4.15 1.01
C HIS A 28 -1.43 5.17 1.43
N ARG A 29 -1.64 6.21 0.62
CA ARG A 29 -2.68 7.24 0.87
C ARG A 29 -4.08 6.65 0.84
N HIS A 30 -4.37 5.78 -0.12
CA HIS A 30 -5.64 5.10 -0.26
C HIS A 30 -5.94 4.24 0.96
N ASN A 31 -4.98 3.39 1.36
CA ASN A 31 -5.11 2.60 2.58
C ASN A 31 -5.21 3.43 3.86
N LEU A 32 -4.54 4.58 3.90
CA LEU A 32 -4.66 5.51 5.01
C LEU A 32 -6.06 6.12 5.09
N SER A 33 -6.65 6.53 3.96
CA SER A 33 -8.05 6.98 3.88
C SER A 33 -9.01 5.88 4.33
N LEU A 34 -8.88 4.66 3.81
CA LEU A 34 -9.70 3.52 4.22
C LEU A 34 -9.62 3.31 5.73
N LYS A 35 -8.42 3.38 6.31
CA LYS A 35 -8.22 3.25 7.75
C LYS A 35 -8.90 4.37 8.54
N LEU A 36 -8.86 5.61 8.05
CA LEU A 36 -9.58 6.74 8.65
C LEU A 36 -11.09 6.53 8.59
N GLU A 37 -11.59 5.90 7.53
CA GLU A 37 -12.99 5.51 7.35
C GLU A 37 -13.36 4.20 8.06
N HIS A 38 -12.45 3.63 8.87
CA HIS A 38 -12.60 2.35 9.58
C HIS A 38 -12.86 1.15 8.63
N ARG A 39 -12.41 1.27 7.38
CA ARG A 39 -12.47 0.22 6.36
C ARG A 39 -11.18 -0.60 6.37
N PRO A 40 -11.25 -1.88 5.96
CA PRO A 40 -10.07 -2.71 5.84
C PRO A 40 -9.15 -2.14 4.74
N PRO A 41 -7.83 -2.06 4.98
CA PRO A 41 -6.88 -1.72 3.93
C PRO A 41 -6.83 -2.83 2.89
N VAL A 42 -6.44 -2.49 1.67
CA VAL A 42 -6.25 -3.40 0.56
C VAL A 42 -4.77 -3.73 0.37
N ASP A 43 -4.48 -4.99 0.05
CA ASP A 43 -3.14 -5.45 -0.28
C ASP A 43 -2.66 -4.87 -1.63
N GLU A 44 -1.35 -4.92 -1.86
CA GLU A 44 -0.71 -4.37 -3.08
C GLU A 44 -1.28 -5.01 -4.35
N ARG A 45 -1.54 -6.32 -4.32
CA ARG A 45 -2.12 -7.05 -5.44
C ARG A 45 -3.51 -6.52 -5.79
N THR A 46 -4.39 -6.42 -4.79
CA THR A 46 -5.75 -5.91 -4.96
C THR A 46 -5.72 -4.48 -5.47
N PHE A 47 -4.89 -3.61 -4.89
CA PHE A 47 -4.74 -2.25 -5.37
C PHE A 47 -4.25 -2.19 -6.82
N CYS A 48 -3.27 -3.00 -7.19
CA CYS A 48 -2.75 -3.05 -8.56
C CYS A 48 -3.80 -3.55 -9.55
N GLU A 49 -4.64 -4.51 -9.16
CA GLU A 49 -5.76 -5.00 -9.96
C GLU A 49 -6.83 -3.90 -10.14
N GLU A 50 -7.24 -3.22 -9.06
CA GLU A 50 -8.22 -2.13 -9.12
C GLU A 50 -7.73 -0.96 -9.99
N VAL A 51 -6.45 -0.58 -9.86
CA VAL A 51 -5.84 0.47 -10.70
C VAL A 51 -5.77 0.02 -12.16
N ALA A 52 -5.34 -1.21 -12.42
CA ALA A 52 -5.27 -1.75 -13.79
C ALA A 52 -6.66 -1.85 -14.44
N LEU A 53 -7.70 -2.14 -13.66
CA LEU A 53 -9.10 -2.14 -14.12
C LEU A 53 -9.63 -0.72 -14.32
N ALA A 54 -9.26 0.23 -13.48
CA ALA A 54 -9.67 1.63 -13.59
C ALA A 54 -9.01 2.36 -14.77
N GLU A 55 -7.85 1.89 -15.22
CA GLU A 55 -7.15 2.41 -16.41
C GLU A 55 -7.53 1.72 -17.73
N ALA A 56 -8.40 0.70 -17.70
CA ALA A 56 -8.88 -0.03 -18.88
C ALA A 56 -10.18 0.56 -19.47
#